data_AF-A0A2C9L2C6-F1
#
_entry.id   AF-A0A2C9L2C6-F1
#
_cell.length_a   1.000
_cell.length_b   1.000
_cell.length_c   1.000
_cell.angle_alpha   90.00
_cell.angle_beta   90.00
_cell.angle_gamma   90.00
#
_symmetry.space_group_name_H-M   'P 1'
#
loop_
_entity.id
_entity.type
_entity.pdbx_description
1 polymer ?
#
loop_
_entity_poly.entity_id
_entity_poly.type
_entity_poly.pdbx_seq_one_letter_code
_entity_poly.pdbx_strand_id
1 'polypeptide(L)'
;MKNPSILESMSEMVNMTFWCYFCQSEITKHKEHFTAMGHCMIELGGMLEHFTRQDHVDNTVQFLRENKKDLVLTSDYIVSTEAYLKYLEVVDVSCSQFLKNKSDSLKLLAQEIKSQELQRFQVLTYAVQEQSQQHRKALQLSPSPVAAHRTLLNAGNEVEQRRKTIQAFGDGLTPLDRTNVSLQIYDVEQVIFS
;
A
#
# COMPACT_ATOMS: atom_id res chain seq x y z
N MET A 1 -34.08 5.37 -13.06
CA MET A 1 -33.13 5.90 -12.05
C MET A 1 -31.80 6.16 -12.74
N LYS A 2 -30.94 7.03 -12.20
CA LYS A 2 -29.58 7.23 -12.74
C LYS A 2 -28.73 5.96 -12.51
N ASN A 3 -27.63 5.84 -13.24
CA ASN A 3 -26.66 4.76 -13.02
C ASN A 3 -26.10 4.83 -11.58
N PRO A 4 -25.82 3.68 -10.95
CA PRO A 4 -25.26 3.64 -9.62
C PRO A 4 -23.85 4.22 -9.61
N SER A 5 -23.59 5.12 -8.65
CA SER A 5 -22.23 5.54 -8.33
C SER A 5 -21.64 4.54 -7.34
N ILE A 6 -20.50 3.93 -7.71
CA ILE A 6 -19.80 2.97 -6.88
C ILE A 6 -18.59 3.65 -6.24
N LEU A 7 -18.49 3.51 -4.92
CA LEU A 7 -17.40 4.03 -4.10
C LEU A 7 -16.52 2.87 -3.63
N GLU A 8 -15.26 3.21 -3.39
CA GLU A 8 -14.38 2.35 -2.61
C GLU A 8 -14.93 2.24 -1.18
N SER A 9 -14.94 1.01 -0.65
CA SER A 9 -15.34 0.81 0.74
C SER A 9 -14.28 1.43 1.66
N MET A 10 -14.65 2.53 2.31
CA MET A 10 -13.83 3.19 3.32
C MET A 10 -14.58 3.17 4.64
N SER A 11 -13.85 2.90 5.74
CA SER A 11 -14.42 2.78 7.09
C SER A 11 -15.32 3.96 7.48
N GLU A 12 -14.92 5.18 7.10
CA GLU A 12 -15.65 6.41 7.39
C GLU A 12 -17.01 6.50 6.67
N MET A 13 -17.16 5.85 5.52
CA MET A 13 -18.39 5.90 4.72
C MET A 13 -19.44 4.88 5.16
N VAL A 14 -19.03 3.79 5.82
CA VAL A 14 -19.93 2.69 6.24
C VAL A 14 -20.95 3.17 7.27
N ASN A 15 -20.53 4.07 8.16
CA ASN A 15 -21.35 4.56 9.28
C ASN A 15 -22.03 5.90 8.99
N MET A 16 -21.98 6.39 7.75
CA MET A 16 -22.66 7.64 7.41
C MET A 16 -24.18 7.42 7.43
N THR A 17 -24.87 8.20 8.25
CA THR A 17 -26.33 8.24 8.32
C THR A 17 -26.88 9.56 7.78
N PHE A 18 -28.17 9.59 7.50
CA PHE A 18 -28.94 10.81 7.33
C PHE A 18 -30.22 10.73 8.16
N TRP A 19 -30.74 11.88 8.57
CA TRP A 19 -32.01 11.96 9.28
C TRP A 19 -33.18 11.96 8.29
N CYS A 20 -34.08 10.99 8.40
CA CYS A 20 -35.34 11.00 7.66
C CYS A 20 -36.43 11.73 8.48
N TYR A 21 -36.95 12.85 7.97
CA TYR A 21 -37.99 13.62 8.66
C TYR A 21 -39.34 12.91 8.72
N PHE A 22 -39.65 12.07 7.72
CA PHE A 22 -40.91 11.31 7.70
C PHE A 22 -40.91 10.20 8.75
N CYS A 23 -39.80 9.45 8.83
CA CYS A 23 -39.65 8.32 9.75
C CYS A 23 -39.11 8.72 11.13
N GLN A 24 -38.64 9.96 11.28
CA GLN A 24 -38.03 10.50 12.51
C GLN A 24 -36.91 9.58 13.05
N SER A 25 -36.05 9.12 12.15
CA SER A 25 -34.98 8.17 12.46
C SER A 25 -33.73 8.40 11.62
N GLU A 26 -32.59 7.95 12.16
CA GLU A 26 -31.34 7.86 11.41
C GLU A 26 -31.35 6.66 10.48
N ILE A 27 -31.04 6.91 9.22
CA ILE A 27 -31.02 5.92 8.14
C ILE A 27 -29.63 5.87 7.55
N THR A 28 -29.13 4.67 7.26
CA THR A 28 -27.84 4.49 6.57
C THR A 28 -27.87 5.18 5.21
N LYS A 29 -26.87 6.02 4.96
CA LYS A 29 -26.76 6.80 3.73
C LYS A 29 -26.32 5.94 2.56
N HIS A 30 -25.21 5.22 2.74
CA HIS A 30 -24.61 4.34 1.74
C HIS A 30 -25.03 2.89 1.97
N LYS A 31 -24.78 2.01 0.99
CA LYS A 31 -25.07 0.59 1.13
C LYS A 31 -23.90 -0.24 0.65
N GLU A 32 -23.43 -1.15 1.49
CA GLU A 32 -22.44 -2.15 1.08
C GLU A 32 -23.07 -3.16 0.12
N HIS A 33 -22.27 -3.61 -0.83
CA HIS A 33 -22.68 -4.62 -1.79
C HIS A 33 -21.54 -5.61 -2.02
N PHE A 34 -21.88 -6.90 -2.03
CA PHE A 34 -20.94 -8.00 -2.13
C PHE A 34 -21.10 -8.67 -3.48
N THR A 35 -19.98 -8.82 -4.18
CA THR A 35 -19.90 -9.53 -5.46
C THR A 35 -18.88 -10.66 -5.34
N ALA A 36 -18.81 -11.54 -6.34
CA ALA A 36 -17.75 -12.55 -6.43
C ALA A 36 -16.33 -11.94 -6.47
N MET A 37 -16.18 -10.66 -6.81
CA MET A 37 -14.89 -9.97 -6.91
C MET A 37 -14.50 -9.22 -5.62
N GLY A 38 -15.36 -9.19 -4.61
CA GLY A 38 -15.16 -8.46 -3.36
C GLY A 38 -16.31 -7.54 -3.01
N HIS A 39 -16.04 -6.61 -2.08
CA HIS A 39 -17.04 -5.67 -1.57
C HIS A 39 -16.82 -4.26 -2.13
N CYS A 40 -17.92 -3.59 -2.43
CA CYS A 40 -18.00 -2.21 -2.90
C CYS A 40 -19.04 -1.46 -2.06
N MET A 41 -19.08 -0.14 -2.19
CA MET A 41 -20.12 0.67 -1.58
C MET A 41 -20.94 1.40 -2.65
N ILE A 42 -22.25 1.35 -2.53
CA ILE A 42 -23.19 2.07 -3.40
C ILE A 42 -23.43 3.44 -2.79
N GLU A 43 -23.07 4.50 -3.52
CA GLU A 43 -23.35 5.87 -3.11
C GLU A 43 -24.86 6.08 -2.97
N LEU A 44 -25.32 6.64 -1.83
CA LEU A 44 -26.74 6.84 -1.51
C LEU A 44 -27.61 5.56 -1.57
N GLY A 45 -27.01 4.36 -1.62
CA GLY A 45 -27.76 3.12 -1.77
C GLY A 45 -28.71 2.82 -0.61
N GLY A 46 -28.31 3.18 0.63
CA GLY A 46 -29.15 2.98 1.81
C GLY A 46 -30.32 3.95 1.86
N MET A 47 -30.11 5.19 1.40
CA MET A 47 -31.20 6.17 1.23
C MET A 47 -32.21 5.71 0.18
N LEU A 48 -31.75 5.20 -0.97
CA LEU A 48 -32.63 4.67 -2.01
C LEU A 48 -33.42 3.46 -1.51
N GLU A 49 -32.77 2.53 -0.80
CA GLU A 49 -33.45 1.39 -0.19
C GLU A 49 -34.54 1.85 0.78
N HIS A 50 -34.22 2.81 1.66
CA HIS A 50 -35.17 3.32 2.63
C HIS A 50 -36.44 3.88 1.99
N PHE A 51 -36.30 4.65 0.91
CA PHE A 51 -37.44 5.24 0.20
C PHE A 51 -38.32 4.23 -0.54
N THR A 52 -37.94 2.94 -0.59
CA THR A 52 -38.80 1.86 -1.12
C THR A 52 -39.60 1.13 -0.05
N ARG A 53 -39.28 1.34 1.23
CA ARG A 53 -39.89 0.56 2.32
C ARG A 53 -41.30 1.05 2.61
N GLN A 54 -42.20 0.11 2.90
CA GLN A 54 -43.61 0.41 3.16
C GLN A 54 -43.81 1.31 4.39
N ASP A 55 -42.99 1.16 5.43
CA ASP A 55 -43.05 2.02 6.62
C ASP A 55 -42.75 3.49 6.28
N HIS A 56 -41.79 3.74 5.39
CA HIS A 56 -41.52 5.09 4.89
C HIS A 56 -42.67 5.65 4.06
N VAL A 57 -43.29 4.82 3.22
CA VAL A 57 -44.48 5.20 2.43
C VAL A 57 -45.62 5.65 3.34
N ASP A 58 -45.95 4.82 4.34
CA ASP A 58 -47.04 5.08 5.28
C ASP A 58 -46.77 6.35 6.11
N ASN A 59 -45.54 6.50 6.61
CA ASN A 59 -45.11 7.68 7.36
C ASN A 59 -45.16 8.95 6.50
N THR A 60 -44.79 8.87 5.22
CA THR A 60 -44.86 10.00 4.28
C THR A 60 -46.31 10.46 4.10
N VAL A 61 -47.22 9.53 3.83
CA VAL A 61 -48.66 9.84 3.67
C VAL A 61 -49.24 10.44 4.95
N GLN A 62 -48.90 9.86 6.11
CA GLN A 62 -49.33 10.37 7.41
C GLN A 62 -48.82 11.80 7.65
N PHE A 63 -47.53 12.04 7.46
CA PHE A 63 -46.92 13.35 7.63
C PHE A 63 -47.55 14.41 6.74
N LEU A 64 -47.77 14.11 5.46
CA LEU A 64 -48.42 15.04 4.53
C LEU A 64 -49.86 15.36 4.96
N ARG A 65 -50.61 14.34 5.42
CA ARG A 65 -51.98 14.52 5.93
C ARG A 65 -52.02 15.41 7.16
N GLU A 66 -51.18 15.13 8.16
CA GLU A 66 -51.10 15.91 9.41
C GLU A 66 -50.74 17.38 9.15
N ASN A 67 -49.89 17.62 8.16
CA ASN A 67 -49.45 18.96 7.76
C ASN A 67 -50.33 19.62 6.71
N LYS A 68 -51.50 19.04 6.38
CA LYS A 68 -52.45 19.55 5.38
C LYS A 68 -51.79 19.84 4.02
N LYS A 69 -50.86 18.98 3.61
CA LYS A 69 -50.16 19.03 2.33
C LYS A 69 -50.88 18.17 1.29
N ASP A 70 -50.63 18.48 0.02
CA ASP A 70 -51.15 17.69 -1.09
C ASP A 70 -50.50 16.29 -1.11
N LEU A 71 -51.34 15.25 -1.16
CA LEU A 71 -50.90 13.87 -1.24
C LEU A 71 -50.31 13.51 -2.60
N VAL A 72 -50.51 14.31 -3.64
CA VAL A 72 -49.82 14.14 -4.92
C VAL A 72 -48.30 14.25 -4.75
N LEU A 73 -47.82 15.00 -3.76
CA LEU A 73 -46.39 15.14 -3.44
C LEU A 73 -45.76 13.85 -2.92
N THR A 74 -46.54 12.83 -2.56
CA THR A 74 -46.01 11.57 -2.03
C THR A 74 -45.07 10.88 -3.03
N SER A 75 -45.32 11.02 -4.33
CA SER A 75 -44.45 10.44 -5.38
C SER A 75 -43.05 11.03 -5.42
N ASP A 76 -42.85 12.23 -4.86
CA ASP A 76 -41.54 12.90 -4.86
C ASP A 76 -40.61 12.32 -3.78
N TYR A 77 -41.16 11.62 -2.79
CA TYR A 77 -40.44 11.10 -1.63
C TYR A 77 -40.40 9.57 -1.55
N ILE A 78 -40.97 8.88 -2.54
CA ILE A 78 -41.03 7.42 -2.58
C ILE A 78 -40.34 6.92 -3.85
N VAL A 79 -39.59 5.83 -3.71
CA VAL A 79 -39.02 5.10 -4.85
C VAL A 79 -39.86 3.85 -5.07
N SER A 80 -40.34 3.65 -6.30
CA SER A 80 -41.03 2.41 -6.68
C SER A 80 -40.12 1.19 -6.48
N THR A 81 -40.65 0.15 -5.85
CA THR A 81 -39.95 -1.14 -5.68
C THR A 81 -39.50 -1.71 -7.02
N GLU A 82 -40.31 -1.60 -8.08
CA GLU A 82 -39.95 -2.08 -9.42
C GLU A 82 -38.74 -1.33 -9.98
N ALA A 83 -38.73 0.01 -9.84
CA ALA A 83 -37.62 0.84 -10.29
C ALA A 83 -36.34 0.52 -9.51
N TYR A 84 -36.46 0.25 -8.21
CA TYR A 84 -35.34 -0.13 -7.37
C TYR A 84 -34.78 -1.52 -7.70
N LEU A 85 -35.64 -2.51 -8.02
CA LEU A 85 -35.19 -3.83 -8.46
C LEU A 85 -34.38 -3.75 -9.76
N LYS A 86 -34.87 -2.99 -10.75
CA LYS A 86 -34.13 -2.71 -11.99
C LYS A 86 -32.80 -1.99 -11.73
N TYR A 87 -32.77 -1.10 -10.74
CA TYR A 87 -31.54 -0.44 -10.31
C TYR A 87 -30.53 -1.44 -9.72
N LEU A 88 -30.98 -2.41 -8.91
CA LEU A 88 -30.11 -3.44 -8.33
C LEU A 88 -29.46 -4.35 -9.38
N GLU A 89 -30.13 -4.62 -10.50
CA GLU A 89 -29.52 -5.37 -11.62
C GLU A 89 -28.32 -4.61 -12.22
N VAL A 90 -28.43 -3.29 -12.34
CA VAL A 90 -27.34 -2.44 -12.85
C VAL A 90 -26.22 -2.28 -11.82
N VAL A 91 -26.55 -2.29 -10.52
CA VAL A 91 -25.58 -2.24 -9.41
C VAL A 91 -24.61 -3.41 -9.47
N ASP A 92 -25.10 -4.63 -9.65
CA ASP A 92 -24.25 -5.83 -9.64
C ASP A 92 -23.17 -5.78 -10.74
N VAL A 93 -23.59 -5.40 -11.96
CA VAL A 93 -22.70 -5.20 -13.11
C VAL A 93 -21.70 -4.07 -12.82
N SER A 94 -22.18 -2.94 -12.29
CA SER A 94 -21.33 -1.76 -12.05
C SER A 94 -20.30 -2.01 -10.95
N CYS A 95 -20.67 -2.71 -9.87
CA CYS A 95 -19.74 -3.09 -8.81
C CYS A 95 -18.69 -4.09 -9.30
N SER A 96 -19.12 -5.10 -10.07
CA SER A 96 -18.18 -6.07 -10.66
C SER A 96 -17.17 -5.38 -11.57
N GLN A 97 -17.63 -4.44 -12.41
CA GLN A 97 -16.74 -3.68 -13.29
C GLN A 97 -15.80 -2.75 -12.51
N PHE A 98 -16.30 -2.07 -11.48
CA PHE A 98 -15.48 -1.23 -10.60
C PHE A 98 -14.34 -2.03 -9.94
N LEU A 99 -14.66 -3.17 -9.34
CA LEU A 99 -13.67 -4.02 -8.66
C LEU A 99 -12.67 -4.64 -9.63
N LYS A 100 -13.12 -5.04 -10.82
CA LYS A 100 -12.23 -5.50 -11.89
C LYS A 100 -11.23 -4.44 -12.30
N ASN A 101 -11.70 -3.22 -12.59
CA ASN A 101 -10.84 -2.12 -13.00
C ASN A 101 -9.81 -1.76 -11.92
N LYS A 102 -10.21 -1.81 -10.65
CA LYS A 102 -9.29 -1.63 -9.53
C LYS A 102 -8.23 -2.72 -9.45
N SER A 103 -8.64 -3.99 -9.57
CA SER A 103 -7.71 -5.13 -9.59
C SER A 103 -6.70 -5.01 -10.73
N ASP A 104 -7.15 -4.65 -11.93
CA ASP A 104 -6.28 -4.50 -13.09
C ASP A 104 -5.32 -3.31 -12.95
N SER A 105 -5.78 -2.20 -12.37
CA SER A 105 -4.93 -1.05 -12.04
C SER A 105 -3.83 -1.41 -11.03
N LEU A 106 -4.16 -2.20 -10.00
CA LEU A 106 -3.18 -2.68 -9.02
C LEU A 106 -2.13 -3.61 -9.66
N LYS A 107 -2.53 -4.47 -10.60
CA LYS A 107 -1.57 -5.32 -11.35
C LYS A 107 -0.60 -4.49 -12.17
N LEU A 108 -1.09 -3.46 -12.87
CA LEU A 108 -0.26 -2.55 -13.64
C LEU A 108 0.73 -1.80 -12.74
N LEU A 109 0.27 -1.28 -11.60
CA LEU A 109 1.15 -0.63 -10.63
C LEU A 109 2.22 -1.59 -10.09
N ALA A 110 1.85 -2.83 -9.78
CA ALA A 110 2.80 -3.84 -9.31
C ALA A 110 3.85 -4.21 -10.39
N GLN A 111 3.46 -4.26 -11.66
CA GLN A 111 4.38 -4.48 -12.77
C GLN A 111 5.37 -3.32 -12.92
N GLU A 112 4.89 -2.08 -12.78
CA GLU A 112 5.73 -0.90 -12.84
C GLU A 112 6.73 -0.84 -11.68
N ILE A 113 6.30 -1.14 -10.45
CA ILE A 113 7.22 -1.24 -9.30
C ILE A 113 8.31 -2.29 -9.59
N LYS A 114 7.93 -3.47 -10.10
CA LYS A 114 8.90 -4.52 -10.44
C LYS A 114 9.89 -4.09 -11.53
N SER A 115 9.43 -3.36 -12.55
CA SER A 115 10.29 -2.87 -13.64
C SER A 115 11.31 -1.85 -13.11
N GLN A 116 10.86 -0.92 -12.27
CA GLN A 116 11.71 0.09 -11.65
C GLN A 116 12.74 -0.52 -10.69
N GLU A 117 12.33 -1.48 -9.87
CA GLU A 117 13.26 -2.18 -8.97
C GLU A 117 14.32 -2.98 -9.74
N LEU A 118 13.93 -3.65 -10.84
CA LEU A 118 14.89 -4.34 -11.70
C LEU A 118 15.91 -3.37 -12.30
N GLN A 119 15.47 -2.20 -12.78
CA GLN A 119 16.36 -1.17 -13.31
C GLN A 119 17.32 -0.63 -12.23
N ARG A 120 16.82 -0.34 -11.03
CA ARG A 120 17.64 0.10 -9.89
C ARG A 120 18.71 -0.93 -9.56
N PHE A 121 18.34 -2.21 -9.50
CA PHE A 121 19.26 -3.30 -9.23
C PHE A 121 20.36 -3.42 -10.30
N GLN A 122 20.00 -3.28 -11.59
CA GLN A 122 20.95 -3.30 -12.69
C GLN A 122 21.98 -2.16 -12.59
N VAL A 123 21.52 -0.92 -12.37
CA VAL A 123 22.40 0.25 -12.24
C VAL A 123 23.37 0.08 -11.07
N LEU A 124 22.87 -0.36 -9.91
CA LEU A 124 23.72 -0.63 -8.74
C LEU A 124 24.75 -1.72 -9.03
N THR A 125 24.34 -2.79 -9.70
CA THR A 125 25.25 -3.89 -10.06
C THR A 125 26.37 -3.40 -10.97
N TYR A 126 26.06 -2.61 -11.99
CA TYR A 126 27.06 -2.01 -12.87
C TYR A 126 28.02 -1.09 -12.09
N ALA A 127 27.50 -0.20 -11.25
CA ALA A 127 28.33 0.71 -10.44
C ALA A 127 29.29 -0.04 -9.50
N VAL A 128 28.81 -1.11 -8.83
CA VAL A 128 29.64 -1.95 -7.94
C VAL A 128 30.72 -2.69 -8.74
N GLN A 129 30.37 -3.21 -9.93
CA GLN A 129 31.33 -3.87 -10.80
C GLN A 129 32.41 -2.89 -11.29
N GLU A 130 32.04 -1.68 -11.69
CA GLU A 130 32.99 -0.63 -12.10
C GLU A 130 33.94 -0.24 -10.97
N GLN A 131 33.41 0.01 -9.76
CA GLN A 131 34.24 0.30 -8.59
C GLN A 131 35.21 -0.85 -8.28
N SER A 132 34.73 -2.09 -8.35
CA SER A 132 35.56 -3.28 -8.13
C SER A 132 36.66 -3.44 -9.18
N GLN A 133 36.40 -3.07 -10.44
CA GLN A 133 37.39 -3.06 -11.51
C GLN A 133 38.41 -1.94 -11.34
N GLN A 134 37.97 -0.73 -10.98
CA GLN A 134 38.86 0.39 -10.68
C GLN A 134 39.79 0.08 -9.51
N HIS A 135 39.26 -0.50 -8.44
CA HIS A 135 40.06 -0.92 -7.29
C HIS A 135 41.11 -1.98 -7.67
N ARG A 136 40.74 -2.98 -8.48
CA ARG A 136 41.69 -3.98 -9.01
C ARG A 136 42.79 -3.36 -9.88
N LYS A 137 42.45 -2.41 -10.76
CA LYS A 137 43.45 -1.70 -11.58
C LYS A 137 44.40 -0.86 -10.71
N ALA A 138 43.90 -0.19 -9.68
CA ALA A 138 44.72 0.56 -8.73
C ALA A 138 45.72 -0.33 -7.98
N LEU A 139 45.31 -1.53 -7.56
CA LEU A 139 46.20 -2.53 -6.95
C LEU A 139 47.30 -3.01 -7.91
N GLN A 140 47.00 -3.15 -9.21
CA GLN A 140 47.99 -3.56 -10.22
C GLN A 140 48.97 -2.45 -10.63
N LEU A 141 48.59 -1.18 -10.50
CA LEU A 141 49.44 -0.01 -10.75
C LEU A 141 50.30 0.38 -9.55
N SER A 142 50.09 -0.26 -8.39
CA SER A 142 50.99 -0.09 -7.25
C SER A 142 52.33 -0.80 -7.56
N PRO A 143 53.48 -0.12 -7.42
CA PRO A 143 54.77 -0.76 -7.69
C PRO A 143 54.94 -1.94 -6.74
N SER A 144 55.32 -3.09 -7.31
CA SER A 144 55.58 -4.32 -6.56
C SER A 144 56.42 -4.04 -5.31
N PRO A 145 56.02 -4.52 -4.11
CA PRO A 145 56.83 -4.38 -2.90
C PRO A 145 58.24 -4.99 -3.07
N VAL A 146 58.39 -5.91 -4.03
CA VAL A 146 59.66 -6.60 -4.32
C VAL A 146 60.70 -5.67 -4.95
N ALA A 147 60.28 -4.62 -5.67
CA ALA A 147 61.20 -3.62 -6.20
C ALA A 147 61.59 -2.55 -5.16
N ALA A 148 60.66 -2.21 -4.26
CA ALA A 148 60.93 -1.28 -3.16
C ALA A 148 61.84 -1.90 -2.09
N HIS A 149 61.75 -3.21 -1.84
CA HIS A 149 62.57 -3.85 -0.81
C HIS A 149 64.03 -4.04 -1.23
N ARG A 150 64.32 -4.17 -2.54
CA ARG A 150 65.70 -4.32 -3.04
C ARG A 150 66.52 -3.03 -2.94
N THR A 151 65.87 -1.87 -2.86
CA THR A 151 66.55 -0.57 -2.78
C THR A 151 66.78 -0.11 -1.34
N LEU A 152 66.05 -0.67 -0.36
CA LEU A 152 66.22 -0.34 1.07
C LEU A 152 67.15 -1.29 1.84
N LEU A 153 67.58 -2.41 1.24
CA LEU A 153 68.48 -3.35 1.91
C LEU A 153 69.97 -2.97 1.81
N ASN A 154 70.31 -1.83 1.19
CA ASN A 154 71.70 -1.39 1.06
C ASN A 154 72.08 -0.21 1.97
N ALA A 155 71.26 0.12 2.97
CA ALA A 155 71.58 1.16 3.94
C ALA A 155 71.14 0.78 5.37
N GLY A 156 72.08 0.21 6.13
CA GLY A 156 72.26 0.52 7.54
C GLY A 156 71.38 -0.20 8.58
N ASN A 157 72.04 -1.09 9.33
CA ASN A 157 71.83 -1.44 10.74
C ASN A 157 70.46 -1.97 11.21
N GLU A 158 70.37 -3.32 11.26
CA GLU A 158 69.29 -4.12 11.87
C GLU A 158 68.99 -3.81 13.36
N VAL A 159 69.90 -3.16 14.08
CA VAL A 159 69.78 -2.90 15.52
C VAL A 159 68.79 -1.77 15.82
N GLU A 160 68.61 -0.82 14.90
CA GLU A 160 67.77 0.38 15.14
C GLU A 160 66.29 0.15 14.81
N GLN A 161 65.99 -0.79 13.92
CA GLN A 161 64.61 -1.16 13.58
C GLN A 161 63.91 -1.94 14.72
N ARG A 162 64.64 -2.74 15.51
CA ARG A 162 64.06 -3.49 16.64
C ARG A 162 63.64 -2.62 17.83
N ARG A 163 64.18 -1.40 17.96
CA ARG A 163 63.79 -0.48 19.04
C ARG A 163 62.45 0.21 18.78
N LYS A 164 62.01 0.32 17.52
CA LYS A 164 60.78 1.04 17.17
C LYS A 164 59.49 0.22 17.31
N THR A 165 59.58 -1.12 17.25
CA THR A 165 58.40 -2.00 17.40
C THR A 165 57.98 -2.24 18.85
N ILE A 166 58.86 -2.01 19.82
CA ILE A 166 58.52 -2.14 21.25
C ILE A 166 57.79 -0.90 21.78
N GLN A 167 58.00 0.27 21.17
CA GLN A 167 57.46 1.55 21.65
C GLN A 167 56.08 1.92 21.07
N ALA A 168 55.50 1.08 20.20
CA ALA A 168 54.18 1.32 19.59
C ALA A 168 53.03 0.52 20.26
N PHE A 169 53.31 -0.19 21.35
CA PHE A 169 52.28 -0.76 22.24
C PHE A 169 52.01 0.22 23.39
N GLY A 170 51.55 1.43 23.03
CA GLY A 170 50.95 2.36 23.97
C GLY A 170 49.49 1.98 24.22
N ASP A 171 49.09 2.04 25.49
CA ASP A 171 47.81 1.62 26.03
C ASP A 171 46.59 2.13 25.24
N GLY A 172 45.63 1.24 24.95
CA GLY A 172 44.26 1.70 24.64
C GLY A 172 43.44 0.98 23.57
N LEU A 173 43.83 -0.20 23.06
CA LEU A 173 42.96 -0.95 22.15
C LEU A 173 42.53 -2.28 22.77
N THR A 174 41.27 -2.33 23.23
CA THR A 174 40.60 -3.56 23.65
C THR A 174 40.48 -4.51 22.46
N PRO A 175 40.90 -5.78 22.56
CA PRO A 175 40.69 -6.75 21.50
C PRO A 175 39.20 -7.03 21.33
N LEU A 176 38.65 -6.84 20.13
CA LEU A 176 37.32 -7.37 19.80
C LEU A 176 37.45 -8.86 19.53
N ASP A 177 36.93 -9.67 20.46
CA ASP A 177 36.78 -11.10 20.30
C ASP A 177 35.81 -11.39 19.14
N ARG A 178 36.30 -12.10 18.10
CA ARG A 178 35.53 -12.47 16.91
C ARG A 178 34.94 -13.87 17.04
N THR A 179 34.56 -14.28 18.24
CA THR A 179 33.87 -15.56 18.43
C THR A 179 32.40 -15.32 18.82
N ASN A 180 31.52 -15.82 17.94
CA ASN A 180 30.06 -15.92 18.07
C ASN A 180 29.21 -14.65 17.93
N VAL A 181 28.98 -14.24 16.67
CA VAL A 181 27.69 -13.66 16.27
C VAL A 181 27.06 -14.61 15.26
N SER A 182 26.23 -15.53 15.74
CA SER A 182 25.29 -16.28 14.91
C SER A 182 24.23 -15.31 14.40
N LEU A 183 24.44 -14.77 13.20
CA LEU A 183 23.38 -14.07 12.46
C LEU A 183 22.34 -15.10 12.06
N GLN A 184 21.23 -15.18 12.80
CA GLN A 184 20.01 -15.79 12.31
C GLN A 184 19.48 -14.91 11.18
N ILE A 185 19.69 -15.37 9.95
CA ILE A 185 18.97 -14.88 8.77
C ILE A 185 17.54 -15.37 8.94
N TYR A 186 16.62 -14.45 9.24
CA TYR A 186 15.20 -14.73 9.12
C TYR A 186 14.82 -14.63 7.65
N ASP A 187 14.39 -15.74 7.05
CA ASP A 187 13.74 -15.77 5.74
C ASP A 187 12.42 -14.98 5.83
N VAL A 188 12.37 -13.85 5.12
CA VAL A 188 11.16 -13.05 4.92
C VAL A 188 10.42 -13.57 3.69
N GLU A 189 9.91 -14.79 3.77
CA GLU A 189 9.05 -15.37 2.72
C GLU A 189 7.85 -16.13 3.29
N GLN A 190 7.18 -15.66 4.34
CA GLN A 190 5.81 -16.12 4.67
C GLN A 190 4.99 -15.07 5.43
N VAL A 191 4.64 -13.95 4.80
CA VAL A 191 3.49 -13.13 5.23
C VAL A 191 2.78 -12.48 4.03
N ILE A 192 2.39 -13.28 3.03
CA ILE A 192 1.30 -12.91 2.12
C ILE A 192 0.59 -14.23 1.76
N PHE A 193 -0.72 -14.30 1.97
CA PHE A 193 -1.64 -15.45 1.91
C PHE A 193 -1.86 -16.23 3.21
N SER A 194 -2.69 -15.66 4.08
CA SER A 194 -3.79 -16.36 4.77
C SER A 194 -4.94 -15.39 4.96
#